data_AF-A0A6C0LPC2-F1
#
_entry.id   AF-A0A6C0LPC2-F1
#
_cell.length_a   1.000
_cell.length_b   1.000
_cell.length_c   1.000
_cell.angle_alpha   90.00
_cell.angle_beta   90.00
_cell.angle_gamma   90.00
#
_symmetry.space_group_name_H-M   'P 1'
#
loop_
_entity.id
_entity.type
_entity.pdbx_description
1 polymer ?
#
loop_
_entity_poly.entity_id
_entity_poly.type
_entity_poly.pdbx_seq_one_letter_code
_entity_poly.pdbx_strand_id
1 'polypeptide(L)'
;MNDLVNAYFGPLGREYCLYFYFMSVFFFLLVVLGIVGIIVAAVKNPKKIDVMFFANGIMLIFNAVLAYFVNRLLNTMCMNSVR
;
A
#
# COMPACT_ATOMS: atom_id res chain seq x y z
N MET A 1 7.51 29.26 -14.13
CA MET A 1 7.66 28.50 -12.86
C MET A 1 6.34 27.94 -12.33
N ASN A 2 5.18 28.24 -12.92
CA ASN A 2 3.89 27.68 -12.51
C ASN A 2 3.44 26.49 -13.38
N ASP A 3 3.94 26.36 -14.62
CA ASP A 3 3.53 25.30 -15.55
C ASP A 3 4.00 23.90 -15.15
N LEU A 4 5.19 23.75 -14.57
CA LEU A 4 5.68 22.44 -14.11
C LEU A 4 4.89 21.92 -12.90
N VAL A 5 4.53 22.83 -11.99
CA VAL A 5 3.70 22.50 -10.81
C VAL A 5 2.28 22.15 -11.25
N ASN A 6 1.70 22.90 -12.18
CA ASN A 6 0.36 22.62 -12.70
C ASN A 6 0.32 21.39 -13.62
N ALA A 7 1.41 21.02 -14.29
CA ALA A 7 1.49 19.81 -15.10
C ALA A 7 1.65 18.54 -14.25
N TYR A 8 2.36 18.62 -13.11
CA TYR A 8 2.64 17.46 -12.26
C TYR A 8 1.68 17.33 -11.05
N PHE A 9 1.21 18.45 -10.52
CA PHE A 9 0.25 18.54 -9.40
C PHE A 9 -1.11 19.13 -9.84
N GLY A 10 -1.36 19.21 -11.15
CA GLY A 10 -2.65 19.60 -11.69
C GLY A 10 -3.77 18.64 -11.29
N PRO A 11 -5.03 19.04 -11.46
CA PRO A 11 -6.19 18.22 -11.10
C PRO A 11 -6.11 16.86 -11.80
N LEU A 12 -6.02 15.80 -10.99
CA LEU A 12 -5.97 14.43 -11.50
C LEU A 12 -7.30 14.11 -12.20
N GLY A 13 -7.19 13.72 -13.47
CA GLY A 13 -8.33 13.24 -14.24
C GLY A 13 -8.99 12.00 -13.63
N ARG A 14 -10.24 11.75 -13.99
CA ARG A 14 -11.05 10.64 -13.45
C ARG A 14 -10.42 9.26 -13.68
N GLU A 15 -9.62 9.13 -14.74
CA GLU A 15 -8.79 7.95 -15.06
C GLU A 15 -7.94 7.48 -13.85
N TYR A 16 -7.41 8.43 -13.09
CA TYR A 16 -6.50 8.14 -11.97
C TYR A 16 -7.22 7.59 -10.73
N CYS A 17 -8.54 7.79 -10.59
CA CYS A 17 -9.30 7.18 -9.51
C CYS A 17 -9.27 5.65 -9.62
N LEU A 18 -9.44 5.12 -10.84
CA LEU A 18 -9.38 3.68 -11.10
C LEU A 18 -7.96 3.14 -10.84
N TYR A 19 -6.92 3.90 -11.20
CA TYR A 19 -5.54 3.54 -10.91
C TYR A 19 -5.29 3.40 -9.40
N PHE A 20 -5.71 4.39 -8.59
CA PHE A 20 -5.57 4.31 -7.13
C PHE A 20 -6.35 3.14 -6.53
N TYR A 21 -7.51 2.81 -7.10
CA TYR A 21 -8.26 1.64 -6.70
C TYR A 21 -7.47 0.34 -6.96
N PHE A 22 -6.95 0.14 -8.17
CA PHE A 22 -6.12 -1.03 -8.50
C PHE A 22 -4.89 -1.13 -7.60
N MET A 23 -4.20 -0.01 -7.36
CA MET A 23 -3.06 0.01 -6.44
C MET A 23 -3.45 -0.33 -5.01
N SER A 24 -4.59 0.17 -4.52
CA SER A 24 -5.07 -0.21 -3.18
C SER A 24 -5.30 -1.72 -3.07
N VAL A 25 -5.95 -2.34 -4.07
CA VAL A 25 -6.17 -3.79 -4.09
C VAL A 25 -4.84 -4.55 -4.14
N PHE A 26 -3.88 -4.07 -4.92
CA PHE A 26 -2.55 -4.67 -5.01
C PHE A 26 -1.81 -4.66 -3.66
N PHE A 27 -1.76 -3.51 -2.97
CA PHE A 27 -1.13 -3.42 -1.65
C PHE A 27 -1.86 -4.27 -0.60
N PHE A 28 -3.19 -4.36 -0.69
CA PHE A 28 -3.96 -5.25 0.18
C PHE A 28 -3.56 -6.72 -0.01
N LEU A 29 -3.41 -7.18 -1.25
CA LEU A 29 -2.92 -8.53 -1.54
C LEU A 29 -1.50 -8.76 -1.01
N LEU A 30 -0.61 -7.77 -1.14
CA LEU A 30 0.74 -7.84 -0.57
C LEU A 30 0.73 -7.97 0.96
N VAL A 31 -0.17 -7.26 1.64
CA VAL A 31 -0.34 -7.39 3.09
C VAL A 31 -0.76 -8.82 3.45
N VAL A 32 -1.74 -9.38 2.73
CA VAL A 32 -2.20 -10.77 2.95
C VAL A 32 -1.06 -11.77 2.73
N LEU A 33 -0.32 -11.64 1.62
CA LEU A 33 0.83 -12.49 1.32
C LEU A 33 1.95 -12.34 2.36
N GLY A 34 2.19 -11.11 2.85
CA GLY A 34 3.15 -10.84 3.92
C GLY A 34 2.78 -11.55 5.22
N ILE A 35 1.51 -11.48 5.63
CA ILE A 35 1.00 -12.18 6.83
C ILE A 35 1.16 -13.69 6.67
N VAL A 36 0.74 -14.26 5.54
CA VAL A 36 0.90 -15.69 5.25
C VAL A 36 2.36 -16.10 5.25
N GLY A 37 3.25 -15.28 4.66
CA GLY A 37 4.69 -15.51 4.64
C GLY A 37 5.30 -15.58 6.04
N ILE A 38 4.92 -14.66 6.94
CA ILE A 38 5.38 -14.68 8.34
C ILE A 38 4.87 -15.92 9.07
N ILE A 39 3.59 -16.29 8.88
CA ILE A 39 3.00 -17.49 9.52
C ILE A 39 3.72 -18.75 9.04
N VAL A 40 3.92 -18.91 7.73
CA VAL A 40 4.63 -20.07 7.16
C VAL A 40 6.07 -20.14 7.64
N ALA A 41 6.77 -18.99 7.69
CA ALA A 41 8.12 -18.92 8.22
C ALA A 41 8.17 -19.31 9.71
N ALA A 42 7.17 -18.87 10.49
CA ALA A 42 7.07 -19.18 11.91
C ALA A 42 6.83 -20.67 12.18
N VAL A 43 5.98 -21.31 11.37
CA VAL A 43 5.66 -22.74 11.50
C VAL A 43 6.81 -23.64 11.00
N LYS A 44 7.46 -23.29 9.87
CA LYS A 44 8.52 -24.13 9.28
C LYS A 44 9.84 -24.09 10.04
N ASN A 45 10.21 -22.95 10.65
CA ASN A 45 11.52 -22.79 11.27
C ASN A 45 11.45 -22.09 12.64
N PRO A 46 10.78 -22.67 13.65
CA PRO A 46 10.59 -22.04 14.95
C PRO A 46 11.90 -21.72 15.69
N LYS A 47 13.00 -22.42 15.37
CA LYS A 47 14.32 -22.25 16.02
C LYS A 47 15.23 -21.17 15.39
N LYS A 48 14.85 -20.60 14.24
CA LYS A 48 15.64 -19.56 13.53
C LYS A 48 14.91 -18.22 13.43
N ILE A 49 13.81 -18.05 14.16
CA ILE A 49 13.08 -16.78 14.17
C ILE A 49 13.85 -15.81 15.08
N ASP A 50 14.77 -15.07 14.48
CA ASP A 50 15.39 -13.94 15.15
C ASP A 50 14.37 -12.82 15.37
N VAL A 51 14.51 -12.11 16.48
CA VAL A 51 13.73 -10.90 16.79
C VAL A 51 13.82 -9.89 15.64
N MET A 52 14.96 -9.87 14.94
CA MET A 52 15.21 -9.04 13.77
C MET A 52 14.37 -9.45 12.54
N PHE A 53 14.10 -10.74 12.33
CA PHE A 53 13.22 -11.21 11.25
C PHE A 53 11.76 -10.79 11.51
N PHE A 54 11.32 -10.93 12.76
CA PHE A 54 9.96 -10.54 13.16
C PHE A 54 9.77 -9.02 13.09
N ALA A 55 10.75 -8.24 13.57
CA ALA A 55 10.74 -6.78 13.49
C ALA A 55 10.69 -6.28 12.03
N ASN A 56 11.55 -6.83 11.15
CA ASN A 56 11.53 -6.47 9.73
C ASN A 56 10.22 -6.88 9.04
N GLY A 57 9.68 -8.06 9.35
CA GLY A 57 8.41 -8.53 8.81
C GLY A 57 7.23 -7.63 9.21
N ILE A 58 7.16 -7.24 10.48
CA ILE A 58 6.15 -6.29 10.98
C ILE A 58 6.31 -4.93 10.29
N MET A 59 7.54 -4.42 10.19
CA MET A 59 7.80 -3.11 9.58
C MET A 59 7.41 -3.09 8.11
N LEU A 60 7.67 -4.17 7.37
CA LEU A 60 7.27 -4.35 5.98
C LEU A 60 5.74 -4.39 5.83
N ILE A 61 5.05 -5.17 6.66
CA ILE A 61 3.57 -5.25 6.66
C ILE A 61 2.98 -3.89 7.02
N PHE A 62 3.51 -3.22 8.05
CA PHE A 62 3.05 -1.90 8.46
C PHE A 62 3.18 -0.87 7.33
N ASN A 63 4.27 -0.91 6.59
CA ASN A 63 4.48 -0.05 5.42
C ASN A 63 3.46 -0.34 4.31
N ALA A 64 3.24 -1.63 4.00
CA ALA A 64 2.24 -2.05 3.00
C ALA A 64 0.80 -1.70 3.41
N VAL A 65 0.47 -1.80 4.70
CA VAL A 65 -0.82 -1.37 5.26
C VAL A 65 -1.00 0.13 5.12
N LEU A 66 0.02 0.93 5.46
CA LEU A 66 -0.01 2.38 5.25
C LEU A 66 -0.22 2.72 3.78
N ALA A 67 0.51 2.07 2.86
CA ALA A 67 0.34 2.26 1.43
C ALA A 67 -1.09 1.91 0.98
N TYR A 68 -1.70 0.84 1.49
CA TYR A 68 -3.11 0.51 1.24
C TYR A 68 -4.05 1.63 1.69
N PHE A 69 -3.89 2.12 2.93
CA PHE A 69 -4.75 3.18 3.47
C PHE A 69 -4.63 4.48 2.70
N VAL A 70 -3.41 4.88 2.33
CA VAL A 70 -3.16 6.08 1.52
C VAL A 70 -3.83 5.95 0.15
N ASN A 71 -3.65 4.82 -0.55
CA ASN A 71 -4.28 4.59 -1.86
C ASN A 71 -5.82 4.56 -1.79
N ARG A 72 -6.40 3.99 -0.72
CA ARG A 72 -7.84 4.00 -0.50
C ARG A 72 -8.38 5.41 -0.19
N LEU A 73 -7.63 6.20 0.56
CA LEU A 73 -7.96 7.60 0.84
C LEU A 73 -7.95 8.42 -0.45
N LEU A 74 -6.89 8.29 -1.27
CA LEU A 74 -6.77 8.93 -2.59
C LEU A 74 -7.91 8.56 -3.52
N ASN A 75 -8.27 7.28 -3.60
CA ASN A 75 -9.43 6.84 -4.39
C ASN A 75 -10.74 7.50 -3.91
N THR A 76 -10.96 7.55 -2.59
CA THR A 76 -12.18 8.15 -2.02
C THR A 76 -12.25 9.65 -2.30
N MET A 77 -11.14 10.37 -2.15
CA MET A 77 -11.07 11.80 -2.46
C MET A 77 -11.24 12.08 -3.96
N CYS A 78 -10.62 11.27 -4.82
CA CYS A 78 -10.77 11.36 -6.27
C CYS A 78 -12.22 11.16 -6.70
N MET A 79 -12.89 10.13 -6.17
CA MET A 79 -14.31 9.87 -6.45
C MET A 79 -15.26 10.94 -5.91
N ASN A 80 -14.91 11.59 -4.79
CA ASN A 80 -15.72 12.68 -4.22
C ASN A 80 -15.46 14.03 -4.89
N SER A 81 -14.27 14.28 -5.42
CA SER A 81 -13.93 15.54 -6.10
C SER A 81 -14.41 15.60 -7.56
N VAL A 82 -14.63 14.45 -8.19
CA VAL A 82 -15.17 14.35 -9.57
C VAL A 82 -16.71 14.37 -9.58
N ARG A 83 -17.34 14.48 -8.42
CA ARG A 83 -18.79 14.49 -8.24
C ARG A 83 -19.29 15.93 -8.04
#